data_AF-A0A9P8CGE0-F1
#
_entry.id   AF-A0A9P8CGE0-F1
#
_cell.length_a   1.000
_cell.length_b   1.000
_cell.length_c   1.000
_cell.angle_alpha   90.00
_cell.angle_beta   90.00
_cell.angle_gamma   90.00
#
_symmetry.space_group_name_H-M   'P 1'
#
loop_
_entity.id
_entity.type
_entity.pdbx_description
1 polymer ?
#
loop_
_entity_poly.entity_id
_entity_poly.type
_entity_poly.pdbx_seq_one_letter_code
_entity_poly.pdbx_strand_id
1 'polypeptide(L)'
;MSIRKAASYLFALSLVASSVAYRAPSTQRKFTKVLTSAKLQYPDSGLAATSEELLDGFATSYFHLTRDLYMAFEVAGPSNRSELREMETDGEKTAWDCTGSTKHVATSTMALPIQEEGIEEVTMMQIHDTLTSPALRISWVRNITIDGVNSQNVIISTIRLGLESDSATNKTVLLPHTLRPVDYSIMAQDGEVTVKVNGVTKLDRTSIAPYAGSTCYFKAGAYNNNPTIDEAFARNKFYRLEW
;
A
#
# COMPACT_ATOMS: atom_id res chain seq x y z
N MET A 1 -43.39 -48.54 44.50
CA MET A 1 -42.07 -48.49 43.82
C MET A 1 -42.26 -47.70 42.52
N SER A 2 -41.99 -46.38 42.56
CA SER A 2 -42.38 -45.43 41.49
C SER A 2 -41.12 -44.90 40.81
N ILE A 3 -40.93 -45.22 39.53
CA ILE A 3 -39.79 -44.80 38.71
C ILE A 3 -40.12 -43.42 38.12
N ARG A 4 -39.40 -42.37 38.56
CA ARG A 4 -39.46 -41.04 37.93
C ARG A 4 -38.52 -41.02 36.72
N LYS A 5 -39.08 -40.84 35.52
CA LYS A 5 -38.33 -40.58 34.29
C LYS A 5 -37.78 -39.15 34.35
N ALA A 6 -36.46 -39.01 34.36
CA ALA A 6 -35.79 -37.73 34.18
C ALA A 6 -35.83 -37.36 32.69
N ALA A 7 -36.45 -36.23 32.37
CA ALA A 7 -36.41 -35.65 31.03
C ALA A 7 -35.12 -34.81 30.90
N SER A 8 -34.15 -35.32 30.12
CA SER A 8 -32.98 -34.55 29.71
C SER A 8 -33.38 -33.54 28.64
N TYR A 9 -33.35 -32.26 28.98
CA TYR A 9 -33.40 -31.17 28.01
C TYR A 9 -31.97 -30.94 27.48
N LEU A 10 -31.69 -31.41 26.26
CA LEU A 10 -30.52 -30.94 25.50
C LEU A 10 -30.83 -29.54 24.97
N PHE A 11 -30.21 -28.51 25.57
CA PHE A 11 -30.11 -27.19 24.95
C PHE A 11 -29.00 -27.25 23.89
N ALA A 12 -29.39 -27.28 22.61
CA ALA A 12 -28.47 -27.05 21.50
C ALA A 12 -28.14 -25.56 21.43
N LEU A 13 -26.97 -25.18 21.93
CA LEU A 13 -26.43 -23.82 21.77
C LEU A 13 -25.91 -23.68 20.34
N SER A 14 -26.71 -23.09 19.44
CA SER A 14 -26.25 -22.73 18.11
C SER A 14 -25.27 -21.57 18.22
N LEU A 15 -23.97 -21.83 18.04
CA LEU A 15 -22.96 -20.79 17.80
C LEU A 15 -23.26 -20.14 16.45
N VAL A 16 -23.95 -19.00 16.47
CA VAL A 16 -24.01 -18.11 15.31
C VAL A 16 -22.64 -17.44 15.24
N ALA A 17 -21.81 -17.87 14.30
CA ALA A 17 -20.59 -17.15 13.97
C ALA A 17 -21.00 -15.78 13.41
N SER A 18 -20.82 -14.72 14.19
CA SER A 18 -20.99 -13.34 13.72
C SER A 18 -19.96 -13.09 12.63
N SER A 19 -20.39 -13.10 11.36
CA SER A 19 -19.57 -12.58 10.27
C SER A 19 -19.37 -11.09 10.53
N VAL A 20 -18.14 -10.69 10.87
CA VAL A 20 -17.80 -9.27 10.97
C VAL A 20 -17.81 -8.74 9.54
N ALA A 21 -18.89 -8.05 9.16
CA ALA A 21 -18.96 -7.39 7.87
C ALA A 21 -17.98 -6.22 7.85
N TYR A 22 -16.96 -6.30 6.99
CA TYR A 22 -16.05 -5.20 6.74
C TYR A 22 -16.79 -4.07 6.01
N ARG A 23 -16.42 -2.81 6.29
CA ARG A 23 -16.99 -1.64 5.61
C ARG A 23 -16.16 -1.33 4.38
N ALA A 24 -16.78 -1.04 3.24
CA ALA A 24 -16.05 -0.70 2.03
C ALA A 24 -15.47 0.72 2.07
N PRO A 25 -14.23 0.94 1.61
CA PRO A 25 -13.66 2.28 1.43
C PRO A 25 -14.49 3.19 0.51
N SER A 26 -15.20 2.63 -0.48
CA SER A 26 -16.11 3.38 -1.37
C SER A 26 -17.27 4.07 -0.66
N THR A 27 -17.59 3.66 0.58
CA THR A 27 -18.58 4.38 1.42
C THR A 27 -18.10 5.76 1.88
N GLN A 28 -16.84 6.14 1.60
CA GLN A 28 -16.30 7.48 1.85
C GLN A 28 -15.93 8.17 0.54
N ARG A 29 -16.58 9.31 0.25
CA ARG A 29 -16.35 10.12 -0.97
C ARG A 29 -14.88 10.49 -1.21
N LYS A 30 -14.08 10.64 -0.15
CA LYS A 30 -12.64 10.94 -0.25
C LYS A 30 -11.80 9.82 -0.89
N PHE A 31 -12.33 8.61 -0.98
CA PHE A 31 -11.66 7.48 -1.65
C PHE A 31 -12.27 7.14 -3.01
N THR A 32 -13.46 7.62 -3.36
CA THR A 32 -14.12 7.19 -4.61
C THR A 32 -13.33 7.57 -5.86
N LYS A 33 -12.64 8.72 -5.85
CA LYS A 33 -11.80 9.14 -6.98
C LYS A 33 -10.70 8.10 -7.26
N VAL A 34 -9.90 7.77 -6.25
CA VAL A 34 -8.82 6.80 -6.41
C VAL A 34 -9.35 5.41 -6.77
N LEU A 35 -10.48 4.99 -6.20
CA LEU A 35 -11.06 3.67 -6.49
C LEU A 35 -11.64 3.55 -7.91
N THR A 36 -12.02 4.66 -8.55
CA THR A 36 -12.49 4.66 -9.94
C THR A 36 -11.36 4.36 -10.93
N SER A 37 -10.12 4.71 -10.57
CA SER A 37 -8.91 4.51 -11.37
C SER A 37 -7.95 3.55 -10.68
N ALA A 38 -8.48 2.48 -10.08
CA ALA A 38 -7.68 1.47 -9.40
C ALA A 38 -8.21 0.05 -9.58
N LYS A 39 -7.31 -0.91 -9.46
CA LYS A 39 -7.65 -2.28 -9.07
C LYS A 39 -6.93 -2.65 -7.77
N LEU A 40 -7.52 -3.54 -6.98
CA LEU A 40 -6.86 -4.12 -5.82
C LEU A 40 -6.09 -5.38 -6.23
N GLN A 41 -4.85 -5.50 -5.73
CA GLN A 41 -4.02 -6.69 -5.86
C GLN A 41 -3.83 -7.35 -4.50
N TYR A 42 -4.07 -8.67 -4.42
CA TYR A 42 -3.87 -9.47 -3.22
C TYR A 42 -3.82 -10.99 -3.52
N PRO A 43 -3.00 -11.78 -2.80
CA PRO A 43 -1.88 -11.35 -1.97
C PRO A 43 -0.65 -11.02 -2.81
N ASP A 44 -0.71 -11.19 -4.13
CA ASP A 44 0.40 -10.96 -5.06
C ASP A 44 0.02 -9.88 -6.09
N SER A 45 0.58 -9.94 -7.30
CA SER A 45 0.21 -9.02 -8.39
C SER A 45 -1.11 -9.36 -9.10
N GLY A 46 -1.77 -10.46 -8.70
CA GLY A 46 -3.07 -10.90 -9.17
C GLY A 46 -4.18 -9.90 -8.87
N LEU A 47 -5.28 -10.00 -9.61
CA LEU A 47 -6.47 -9.18 -9.42
C LEU A 47 -7.29 -9.74 -8.25
N ALA A 48 -7.53 -8.91 -7.24
CA ALA A 48 -8.44 -9.23 -6.14
C ALA A 48 -9.81 -8.54 -6.29
N ALA A 49 -9.81 -7.29 -6.80
CA ALA A 49 -11.03 -6.55 -7.13
C ALA A 49 -10.75 -5.51 -8.22
N THR A 50 -11.67 -5.39 -9.16
CA THR A 50 -11.73 -4.35 -10.21
C THR A 50 -12.21 -3.00 -9.64
N SER A 51 -12.10 -1.92 -10.42
CA SER A 51 -12.65 -0.61 -10.04
C SER A 51 -14.16 -0.68 -9.80
N GLU A 52 -14.90 -1.43 -10.63
CA GLU A 52 -16.34 -1.64 -10.50
C GLU A 52 -16.69 -2.31 -9.16
N GLU A 53 -16.04 -3.43 -8.83
CA GLU A 53 -16.25 -4.13 -7.55
C GLU A 53 -15.87 -3.27 -6.34
N LEU A 54 -14.78 -2.51 -6.44
CA LEU A 54 -14.37 -1.56 -5.39
C LEU A 54 -15.45 -0.49 -5.14
N LEU A 55 -16.05 0.03 -6.21
CA LEU A 55 -17.13 1.01 -6.12
C LEU A 55 -18.47 0.40 -5.68
N ASP A 56 -18.72 -0.87 -5.99
CA ASP A 56 -19.90 -1.65 -5.54
C ASP A 56 -19.78 -2.17 -4.09
N GLY A 57 -18.75 -1.73 -3.36
CA GLY A 57 -18.66 -1.98 -1.93
C GLY A 57 -17.80 -3.18 -1.53
N PHE A 58 -16.85 -3.59 -2.37
CA PHE A 58 -15.86 -4.59 -1.98
C PHE A 58 -15.14 -4.21 -0.68
N ALA A 59 -15.13 -5.13 0.29
CA ALA A 59 -14.42 -5.01 1.55
C ALA A 59 -14.09 -6.39 2.13
N THR A 60 -12.94 -6.51 2.78
CA THR A 60 -12.38 -7.77 3.29
C THR A 60 -11.35 -7.50 4.40
N SER A 61 -10.86 -8.56 5.05
CA SER A 61 -9.87 -8.44 6.14
C SER A 61 -8.60 -7.71 5.74
N TYR A 62 -8.13 -7.90 4.50
CA TYR A 62 -6.93 -7.27 3.98
C TYR A 62 -7.16 -5.90 3.32
N PHE A 63 -8.41 -5.49 3.13
CA PHE A 63 -8.77 -4.23 2.49
C PHE A 63 -10.15 -3.74 2.95
N HIS A 64 -10.20 -2.75 3.82
CA HIS A 64 -11.47 -2.25 4.36
C HIS A 64 -11.36 -0.83 4.92
N LEU A 65 -12.52 -0.21 5.16
CA LEU A 65 -12.66 1.02 5.91
C LEU A 65 -12.81 0.72 7.40
N THR A 66 -11.99 1.36 8.22
CA THR A 66 -12.07 1.21 9.67
C THR A 66 -13.10 2.15 10.30
N ARG A 67 -13.29 2.02 11.63
CA ARG A 67 -14.16 2.94 12.39
C ARG A 67 -13.63 4.37 12.39
N ASP A 68 -12.31 4.54 12.35
CA ASP A 68 -11.65 5.86 12.29
C ASP A 68 -11.59 6.44 10.86
N LEU A 69 -12.33 5.82 9.93
CA LEU A 69 -12.51 6.30 8.54
C LEU A 69 -11.22 6.38 7.72
N TYR A 70 -10.26 5.50 7.97
CA TYR A 70 -9.13 5.26 7.06
C TYR A 70 -9.31 3.95 6.30
N MET A 71 -8.77 3.92 5.09
CA MET A 71 -8.63 2.71 4.28
C MET A 71 -7.42 1.93 4.79
N ALA A 72 -7.67 0.71 5.26
CA ALA A 72 -6.68 -0.21 5.81
C ALA A 72 -6.25 -1.21 4.74
N PHE A 73 -4.94 -1.45 4.68
CA PHE A 73 -4.32 -2.52 3.91
C PHE A 73 -3.55 -3.42 4.86
N GLU A 74 -3.79 -4.72 4.82
CA GLU A 74 -3.11 -5.70 5.65
C GLU A 74 -2.66 -6.88 4.81
N VAL A 75 -1.44 -7.35 5.02
CA VAL A 75 -0.91 -8.52 4.31
C VAL A 75 0.19 -9.20 5.10
N ALA A 76 0.21 -10.54 5.05
CA ALA A 76 1.29 -11.37 5.59
C ALA A 76 1.98 -12.13 4.46
N GLY A 77 3.15 -12.68 4.75
CA GLY A 77 3.96 -13.46 3.83
C GLY A 77 4.96 -12.64 3.00
N PRO A 78 6.03 -13.29 2.53
CA PRO A 78 7.13 -12.63 1.84
C PRO A 78 6.75 -12.20 0.44
N SER A 79 7.07 -10.95 0.09
CA SER A 79 6.73 -10.33 -1.19
C SER A 79 5.22 -10.30 -1.51
N ASN A 80 4.38 -10.47 -0.48
CA ASN A 80 2.93 -10.32 -0.61
C ASN A 80 2.50 -8.85 -0.43
N ARG A 81 1.39 -8.49 -1.05
CA ARG A 81 0.78 -7.17 -1.04
C ARG A 81 -0.73 -7.21 -0.84
N SER A 82 -1.24 -6.18 -0.17
CA SER A 82 -2.60 -5.68 -0.34
C SER A 82 -2.43 -4.27 -0.87
N GLU A 83 -2.58 -4.08 -2.18
CA GLU A 83 -2.13 -2.84 -2.82
C GLU A 83 -3.01 -2.45 -4.00
N LEU A 84 -3.39 -1.17 -4.06
CA LEU A 84 -4.04 -0.60 -5.23
C LEU A 84 -2.99 -0.34 -6.31
N ARG A 85 -3.34 -0.71 -7.54
CA ARG A 85 -2.62 -0.36 -8.77
C ARG A 85 -3.47 0.65 -9.54
N GLU A 86 -2.87 1.76 -9.97
CA GLU A 86 -3.50 2.72 -10.87
C GLU A 86 -3.97 2.04 -12.16
N MET A 87 -5.16 2.42 -12.61
CA MET A 87 -5.86 1.96 -13.80
C MET A 87 -6.47 3.17 -14.51
N GLU A 88 -6.71 3.05 -15.81
CA GLU A 88 -7.54 3.99 -16.54
C GLU A 88 -9.00 3.83 -16.10
N THR A 89 -9.82 4.87 -16.29
CA THR A 89 -11.23 4.85 -15.86
C THR A 89 -12.11 3.90 -16.66
N ASP A 90 -11.65 3.45 -17.82
CA ASP A 90 -12.30 2.41 -18.64
C ASP A 90 -11.93 0.98 -18.20
N GLY A 91 -11.09 0.84 -17.17
CA GLY A 91 -10.63 -0.44 -16.63
C GLY A 91 -9.32 -0.94 -17.24
N GLU A 92 -8.75 -0.23 -18.22
CA GLU A 92 -7.46 -0.61 -18.81
C GLU A 92 -6.27 -0.28 -17.91
N LYS A 93 -5.15 -0.94 -18.16
CA LYS A 93 -3.94 -0.71 -17.39
C LYS A 93 -3.33 0.66 -17.73
N THR A 94 -3.27 1.56 -16.75
CA THR A 94 -2.46 2.78 -16.89
C THR A 94 -1.00 2.45 -17.21
N ALA A 95 -0.45 3.26 -18.12
CA ALA A 95 0.89 3.16 -18.67
C ALA A 95 1.31 4.55 -19.23
N TRP A 96 1.52 5.53 -18.35
CA TRP A 96 1.99 6.86 -18.76
C TRP A 96 3.52 6.86 -18.99
N ASP A 97 4.03 7.70 -19.90
CA ASP A 97 5.48 7.80 -20.16
C ASP A 97 6.22 8.21 -18.87
N CYS A 98 7.10 7.35 -18.36
CA CYS A 98 7.84 7.60 -17.12
C CYS A 98 8.67 8.89 -17.16
N THR A 99 9.10 9.29 -18.36
CA THR A 99 9.98 10.44 -18.61
C THR A 99 9.30 11.56 -19.40
N GLY A 100 7.99 11.42 -19.63
CA GLY A 100 7.21 12.39 -20.39
C GLY A 100 7.06 13.74 -19.67
N SER A 101 6.69 14.76 -20.44
CA SER A 101 6.48 16.11 -19.91
C SER A 101 5.14 16.30 -19.18
N THR A 102 4.23 15.33 -19.31
CA THR A 102 2.98 15.29 -18.56
C THR A 102 3.28 15.08 -17.08
N LYS A 103 2.68 15.92 -16.25
CA LYS A 103 2.81 15.84 -14.81
C LYS A 103 1.88 14.79 -14.23
N HIS A 104 2.45 13.76 -13.58
CA HIS A 104 1.73 12.74 -12.83
C HIS A 104 1.93 12.95 -11.33
N VAL A 105 0.86 12.89 -10.53
CA VAL A 105 0.94 13.16 -9.09
C VAL A 105 0.12 12.14 -8.30
N ALA A 106 0.74 11.52 -7.31
CA ALA A 106 0.03 10.78 -6.26
C ALA A 106 0.17 11.54 -4.93
N THR A 107 -0.93 11.67 -4.19
CA THR A 107 -0.95 12.27 -2.85
C THR A 107 -1.62 11.36 -1.84
N SER A 108 -1.13 11.36 -0.61
CA SER A 108 -1.75 10.62 0.48
C SER A 108 -1.61 11.35 1.81
N THR A 109 -2.55 11.10 2.71
CA THR A 109 -2.37 11.33 4.15
C THR A 109 -2.42 9.95 4.80
N MET A 110 -1.30 9.48 5.34
CA MET A 110 -1.21 8.12 5.88
C MET A 110 -0.56 8.08 7.25
N ALA A 111 -0.95 7.10 8.08
CA ALA A 111 -0.24 6.77 9.31
C ALA A 111 0.23 5.32 9.25
N LEU A 112 1.43 5.08 9.76
CA LEU A 112 1.93 3.72 9.88
C LEU A 112 1.81 3.26 11.33
N PRO A 113 1.04 2.21 11.61
CA PRO A 113 1.12 1.57 12.91
C PRO A 113 2.53 1.04 13.15
N ILE A 114 2.84 0.70 14.40
CA ILE A 114 3.98 -0.16 14.69
C ILE A 114 3.73 -1.48 13.95
N GLN A 115 4.65 -1.86 13.08
CA GLN A 115 4.57 -3.13 12.36
C GLN A 115 4.84 -4.28 13.33
N GLU A 116 4.28 -5.45 13.01
CA GLU A 116 4.53 -6.64 13.82
C GLU A 116 6.02 -6.99 13.88
N GLU A 117 6.39 -7.74 14.91
CA GLU A 117 7.70 -8.37 14.96
C GLU A 117 7.89 -9.24 13.71
N GLY A 118 9.08 -9.17 13.13
CA GLY A 118 9.40 -9.88 11.90
C GLY A 118 9.15 -9.10 10.60
N ILE A 119 8.47 -7.96 10.63
CA ILE A 119 8.39 -7.08 9.45
C ILE A 119 9.65 -6.19 9.37
N GLU A 120 10.44 -6.30 8.30
CA GLU A 120 11.65 -5.47 8.13
C GLU A 120 11.48 -4.28 7.20
N GLU A 121 10.64 -4.43 6.16
CA GLU A 121 10.34 -3.36 5.21
C GLU A 121 8.91 -3.48 4.68
N VAL A 122 8.17 -2.36 4.70
CA VAL A 122 6.85 -2.24 4.08
C VAL A 122 6.85 -1.09 3.09
N THR A 123 6.63 -1.38 1.82
CA THR A 123 6.39 -0.35 0.80
C THR A 123 4.94 0.12 0.86
N MET A 124 4.77 1.45 0.83
CA MET A 124 3.49 2.14 1.03
C MET A 124 3.00 2.81 -0.25
N MET A 125 3.91 3.38 -1.03
CA MET A 125 3.62 4.06 -2.30
C MET A 125 4.74 3.81 -3.31
N GLN A 126 4.39 3.73 -4.60
CA GLN A 126 5.34 3.42 -5.67
C GLN A 126 5.06 4.21 -6.94
N ILE A 127 6.13 4.44 -7.71
CA ILE A 127 6.05 4.57 -9.17
C ILE A 127 6.64 3.29 -9.74
N HIS A 128 5.84 2.56 -10.51
CA HIS A 128 6.23 1.26 -11.03
C HIS A 128 6.26 1.25 -12.56
N ASP A 129 7.34 0.70 -13.14
CA ASP A 129 7.40 0.43 -14.58
C ASP A 129 6.46 -0.73 -14.93
N THR A 130 5.75 -0.60 -16.03
CA THR A 130 4.95 -1.67 -16.66
C THR A 130 5.71 -2.97 -16.95
N LEU A 131 7.01 -2.92 -17.23
CA LEU A 131 7.78 -4.09 -17.68
C LEU A 131 8.68 -4.67 -16.59
N THR A 132 9.32 -3.82 -15.79
CA THR A 132 10.42 -4.23 -14.91
C THR A 132 10.09 -4.04 -13.43
N SER A 133 10.83 -3.15 -12.77
CA SER A 133 10.86 -2.88 -11.35
C SER A 133 10.34 -1.47 -11.04
N PRO A 134 10.07 -1.15 -9.76
CA PRO A 134 9.70 0.20 -9.40
C PRO A 134 10.85 1.19 -9.58
N ALA A 135 10.53 2.33 -10.20
CA ALA A 135 11.40 3.50 -10.30
C ALA A 135 11.57 4.18 -8.95
N LEU A 136 10.48 4.26 -8.17
CA LEU A 136 10.45 4.81 -6.82
C LEU A 136 9.66 3.86 -5.91
N ARG A 137 10.18 3.67 -4.69
CA ARG A 137 9.41 3.16 -3.55
C ARG A 137 9.52 4.13 -2.38
N ILE A 138 8.40 4.37 -1.70
CA ILE A 138 8.37 4.94 -0.36
C ILE A 138 8.11 3.78 0.61
N SER A 139 9.07 3.49 1.48
CA SER A 139 9.02 2.34 2.40
C SER A 139 9.26 2.77 3.84
N TRP A 140 8.59 2.12 4.79
CA TRP A 140 9.08 2.03 6.16
C TRP A 140 10.12 0.92 6.25
N VAL A 141 11.20 1.15 7.00
CA VAL A 141 12.26 0.16 7.22
C VAL A 141 12.61 0.12 8.71
N ARG A 142 12.70 -1.09 9.27
CA ARG A 142 13.05 -1.31 10.67
C ARG A 142 14.48 -0.89 10.98
N ASN A 143 15.44 -1.30 10.15
CA ASN A 143 16.85 -0.98 10.29
C ASN A 143 17.48 -0.73 8.92
N ILE A 144 18.25 0.34 8.77
CA ILE A 144 18.97 0.63 7.53
C ILE A 144 20.26 1.40 7.79
N THR A 145 21.29 1.12 6.99
CA THR A 145 22.52 1.91 6.92
C THR A 145 22.56 2.63 5.58
N ILE A 146 22.66 3.96 5.60
CA ILE A 146 22.87 4.80 4.41
C ILE A 146 24.10 5.65 4.67
N ASP A 147 25.10 5.59 3.80
CA ASP A 147 26.35 6.35 3.90
C ASP A 147 27.05 6.24 5.28
N GLY A 148 27.04 5.01 5.84
CA GLY A 148 27.63 4.72 7.15
C GLY A 148 26.78 5.14 8.36
N VAL A 149 25.63 5.77 8.14
CA VAL A 149 24.70 6.17 9.20
C VAL A 149 23.63 5.10 9.40
N ASN A 150 23.59 4.55 10.61
CA ASN A 150 22.56 3.60 11.03
C ASN A 150 21.30 4.35 11.47
N SER A 151 20.17 4.01 10.86
CA SER A 151 18.85 4.52 11.18
C SER A 151 17.90 3.37 11.50
N GLN A 152 17.00 3.59 12.46
CA GLN A 152 15.99 2.62 12.86
C GLN A 152 14.60 3.22 12.77
N ASN A 153 13.62 2.40 12.38
CA ASN A 153 12.22 2.78 12.23
C ASN A 153 12.09 4.10 11.45
N VAL A 154 12.53 4.08 10.19
CA VAL A 154 12.52 5.27 9.34
C VAL A 154 11.67 5.04 8.11
N ILE A 155 11.14 6.13 7.57
CA ILE A 155 10.55 6.16 6.25
C ILE A 155 11.61 6.62 5.27
N ILE A 156 11.81 5.85 4.20
CA ILE A 156 12.79 6.12 3.15
C ILE A 156 12.13 6.24 1.78
N SER A 157 12.79 6.93 0.88
CA SER A 157 12.64 6.72 -0.56
C SER A 157 13.73 5.79 -1.07
N THR A 158 13.40 4.93 -2.03
CA THR A 158 14.36 4.15 -2.81
C THR A 158 14.14 4.46 -4.29
N ILE A 159 15.12 5.08 -4.95
CA ILE A 159 15.15 5.31 -6.39
C ILE A 159 16.05 4.25 -7.02
N ARG A 160 15.55 3.56 -8.04
CA ARG A 160 16.36 2.59 -8.79
C ARG A 160 17.10 3.29 -9.94
N LEU A 161 18.38 2.98 -10.10
CA LEU A 161 19.30 3.64 -11.05
C LEU A 161 19.49 2.85 -12.35
N GLY A 162 18.63 1.86 -12.62
CA GLY A 162 18.65 1.01 -13.80
C GLY A 162 17.36 0.19 -13.93
N LEU A 163 17.16 -0.47 -15.08
CA LEU A 163 15.95 -1.27 -15.36
C LEU A 163 16.04 -2.69 -14.79
N GLU A 164 17.26 -3.23 -14.67
CA GLU A 164 17.48 -4.59 -14.16
C GLU A 164 17.11 -4.69 -12.68
N SER A 165 16.60 -5.85 -12.27
CA SER A 165 16.10 -6.10 -10.91
C SER A 165 17.17 -6.00 -9.81
N ASP A 166 18.45 -6.11 -10.17
CA ASP A 166 19.62 -5.98 -9.30
C ASP A 166 20.35 -4.63 -9.45
N SER A 167 19.81 -3.71 -10.27
CA SER A 167 20.37 -2.37 -10.46
C SER A 167 20.58 -1.65 -9.13
N ALA A 168 21.64 -0.85 -9.07
CA ALA A 168 21.93 0.01 -7.93
C ALA A 168 20.72 0.89 -7.56
N THR A 169 20.64 1.24 -6.28
CA THR A 169 19.58 2.10 -5.76
C THR A 169 20.17 3.26 -4.97
N ASN A 170 19.55 4.42 -5.08
CA ASN A 170 19.78 5.54 -4.18
C ASN A 170 18.68 5.55 -3.12
N LYS A 171 19.05 5.60 -1.85
CA LYS A 171 18.13 5.58 -0.72
C LYS A 171 18.27 6.86 0.09
N THR A 172 17.15 7.43 0.53
CA THR A 172 17.15 8.66 1.32
C THR A 172 16.17 8.53 2.47
N VAL A 173 16.62 8.86 3.69
CA VAL A 173 15.71 8.97 4.84
C VAL A 173 14.84 10.22 4.66
N LEU A 174 13.53 10.01 4.56
CA LEU A 174 12.56 11.10 4.40
C LEU A 174 12.14 11.67 5.75
N LEU A 175 11.90 10.79 6.73
CA LEU A 175 11.54 11.12 8.11
C LEU A 175 11.69 9.91 9.05
N PRO A 176 11.86 10.13 10.36
CA PRO A 176 11.61 9.11 11.37
C PRO A 176 10.17 8.60 11.35
N HIS A 177 9.94 7.35 11.74
CA HIS A 177 8.60 6.78 11.91
C HIS A 177 7.81 7.58 12.94
N THR A 178 6.51 7.71 12.68
CA THR A 178 5.55 8.33 13.59
C THR A 178 4.20 7.66 13.45
N LEU A 179 3.46 7.62 14.56
CA LEU A 179 2.07 7.15 14.59
C LEU A 179 1.08 8.21 14.10
N ARG A 180 1.53 9.45 13.93
CA ARG A 180 0.69 10.55 13.42
C ARG A 180 0.51 10.41 11.91
N PRO A 181 -0.64 10.85 11.36
CA PRO A 181 -0.79 10.99 9.93
C PRO A 181 0.28 11.93 9.36
N VAL A 182 0.83 11.56 8.20
CA VAL A 182 1.84 12.30 7.45
C VAL A 182 1.34 12.45 6.03
N ASP A 183 1.51 13.65 5.48
CA ASP A 183 1.16 13.94 4.09
C ASP A 183 2.33 13.62 3.18
N TYR A 184 2.07 12.88 2.11
CA TYR A 184 3.02 12.57 1.06
C TYR A 184 2.51 13.10 -0.27
N SER A 185 3.40 13.67 -1.07
CA SER A 185 3.16 13.97 -2.48
C SER A 185 4.34 13.45 -3.29
N ILE A 186 4.04 12.63 -4.29
CA ILE A 186 4.98 12.11 -5.26
C ILE A 186 4.58 12.70 -6.60
N MET A 187 5.51 13.36 -7.28
CA MET A 187 5.32 13.93 -8.60
C MET A 187 6.37 13.38 -9.55
N ALA A 188 5.94 12.91 -10.72
CA ALA A 188 6.82 12.55 -11.83
C ALA A 188 6.54 13.48 -13.03
N GLN A 189 7.59 14.07 -13.58
CA GLN A 189 7.54 14.92 -14.76
C GLN A 189 8.95 15.07 -15.34
N ASP A 190 9.09 15.11 -16.66
CA ASP A 190 10.36 15.38 -17.36
C ASP A 190 11.49 14.41 -16.96
N GLY A 191 11.16 13.16 -16.66
CA GLY A 191 12.14 12.14 -16.22
C GLY A 191 12.71 12.38 -14.82
N GLU A 192 12.01 13.16 -14.00
CA GLU A 192 12.41 13.49 -12.65
C GLU A 192 11.26 13.26 -11.66
N VAL A 193 11.64 12.93 -10.43
CA VAL A 193 10.73 12.70 -9.31
C VAL A 193 10.95 13.75 -8.23
N THR A 194 9.86 14.35 -7.76
CA THR A 194 9.84 15.19 -6.56
C THR A 194 9.01 14.50 -5.50
N VAL A 195 9.54 14.40 -4.28
CA VAL A 195 8.82 13.88 -3.11
C VAL A 195 8.73 14.96 -2.05
N LYS A 196 7.51 15.27 -1.61
CA LYS A 196 7.25 16.14 -0.47
C LYS A 196 6.66 15.35 0.68
N VAL A 197 7.09 15.68 1.89
CA VAL A 197 6.55 15.16 3.15
C VAL A 197 6.10 16.33 4.01
N ASN A 198 4.83 16.35 4.41
CA ASN A 198 4.20 17.47 5.14
C ASN A 198 4.45 18.82 4.44
N GLY A 199 4.36 18.83 3.10
CA GLY A 199 4.61 20.01 2.26
C GLY A 199 6.09 20.37 2.05
N VAL A 200 7.02 19.75 2.78
CA VAL A 200 8.46 20.01 2.65
C VAL A 200 9.07 19.09 1.60
N THR A 201 9.77 19.66 0.62
CA THR A 201 10.52 18.88 -0.39
C THR A 201 11.64 18.07 0.29
N LYS A 202 11.60 16.75 0.08
CA LYS A 202 12.59 15.79 0.59
C LYS A 202 13.45 15.21 -0.53
N LEU A 203 12.85 15.00 -1.69
CA LEU A 203 13.57 14.78 -2.95
C LEU A 203 13.15 15.88 -3.90
N ASP A 204 14.13 16.57 -4.48
CA ASP A 204 13.90 17.62 -5.46
C ASP A 204 14.44 17.15 -6.82
N ARG A 205 13.56 17.07 -7.81
CA ARG A 205 13.90 16.74 -9.21
C ARG A 205 14.91 15.59 -9.36
N THR A 206 14.74 14.52 -8.58
CA THR A 206 15.65 13.37 -8.60
C THR A 206 15.43 12.56 -9.87
N SER A 207 16.47 12.38 -10.66
CA SER A 207 16.36 11.74 -11.97
C SER A 207 15.91 10.27 -11.89
N ILE A 208 15.01 9.90 -12.79
CA ILE A 208 14.64 8.53 -13.14
C ILE A 208 14.93 8.26 -14.63
N ALA A 209 15.94 8.94 -15.20
CA ALA A 209 16.35 8.80 -16.60
C ALA A 209 16.56 7.36 -17.11
N PRO A 210 16.98 6.37 -16.30
CA PRO A 210 17.06 4.98 -16.76
C PRO A 210 15.72 4.40 -17.26
N TYR A 211 14.58 5.03 -16.94
CA TYR A 211 13.24 4.66 -17.40
C TYR A 211 12.81 5.37 -18.69
N ALA A 212 13.75 6.00 -19.42
CA ALA A 212 13.45 6.60 -20.71
C ALA A 212 12.90 5.54 -21.69
N GLY A 213 11.73 5.83 -22.27
CA GLY A 213 11.02 4.90 -23.15
C GLY A 213 10.19 3.82 -22.43
N SER A 214 10.23 3.77 -21.09
CA SER A 214 9.33 2.93 -20.29
C SER A 214 8.02 3.65 -20.02
N THR A 215 6.99 2.86 -19.72
CA THR A 215 5.72 3.36 -19.19
C THR A 215 5.55 3.01 -17.72
N CYS A 216 4.91 3.89 -16.95
CA CYS A 216 4.80 3.85 -15.50
C CYS A 216 3.34 3.96 -15.05
N TYR A 217 3.13 3.62 -13.78
CA TYR A 217 1.87 3.78 -13.07
C TYR A 217 2.11 3.89 -11.55
N PHE A 218 1.17 4.46 -10.82
CA PHE A 218 1.21 4.52 -9.36
C PHE A 218 0.72 3.24 -8.68
N LYS A 219 1.26 2.96 -7.50
CA LYS A 219 0.71 1.96 -6.57
C LYS A 219 0.68 2.52 -5.15
N ALA A 220 -0.30 2.09 -4.35
CA ALA A 220 -0.35 2.41 -2.93
C ALA A 220 -1.10 1.36 -2.12
N GLY A 221 -0.59 1.03 -0.94
CA GLY A 221 -1.15 -0.01 -0.08
C GLY A 221 -0.11 -0.52 0.90
N ALA A 222 -0.11 -1.82 1.21
CA ALA A 222 0.93 -2.49 1.99
C ALA A 222 1.58 -3.59 1.14
N TYR A 223 2.89 -3.46 0.90
CA TYR A 223 3.71 -4.47 0.24
C TYR A 223 4.84 -4.91 1.18
N ASN A 224 4.80 -6.16 1.63
CA ASN A 224 5.73 -6.74 2.60
C ASN A 224 6.99 -7.25 1.88
N ASN A 225 8.05 -6.43 1.85
CA ASN A 225 9.19 -6.68 0.96
C ASN A 225 10.07 -7.83 1.41
N ASN A 226 10.16 -8.09 2.72
CA ASN A 226 11.05 -9.12 3.26
C ASN A 226 10.78 -9.37 4.76
N PRO A 227 9.69 -10.05 5.13
CA PRO A 227 9.50 -10.44 6.51
C PRO A 227 10.50 -11.52 6.93
N THR A 228 10.91 -11.52 8.19
CA THR A 228 11.63 -12.63 8.84
C THR A 228 10.69 -13.61 9.54
N ILE A 229 9.40 -13.26 9.65
CA ILE A 229 8.31 -14.12 10.13
C ILE A 229 7.16 -14.04 9.11
N ASP A 230 6.86 -15.15 8.44
CA ASP A 230 5.91 -15.18 7.33
C ASP A 230 4.49 -14.82 7.76
N GLU A 231 4.09 -15.15 8.98
CA GLU A 231 2.76 -14.85 9.51
C GLU A 231 2.61 -13.40 9.98
N ALA A 232 3.70 -12.62 10.05
CA ALA A 232 3.64 -11.24 10.47
C ALA A 232 2.92 -10.38 9.43
N PHE A 233 2.02 -9.52 9.91
CA PHE A 233 1.23 -8.62 9.07
C PHE A 233 1.87 -7.25 8.93
N ALA A 234 2.16 -6.88 7.68
CA ALA A 234 2.38 -5.51 7.28
C ALA A 234 1.03 -4.77 7.22
N ARG A 235 0.95 -3.58 7.82
CA ARG A 235 -0.28 -2.78 7.89
C ARG A 235 -0.05 -1.32 7.55
N ASN A 236 -0.89 -0.76 6.67
CA ASN A 236 -0.87 0.67 6.33
C ASN A 236 -2.27 1.29 6.45
N LYS A 237 -2.31 2.56 6.91
CA LYS A 237 -3.56 3.32 7.11
C LYS A 237 -3.57 4.55 6.23
N PHE A 238 -4.47 4.62 5.25
CA PHE A 238 -4.64 5.78 4.38
C PHE A 238 -5.88 6.56 4.80
N TYR A 239 -5.69 7.76 5.36
CA TYR A 239 -6.78 8.70 5.66
C TYR A 239 -7.27 9.42 4.41
N ARG A 240 -6.38 9.55 3.42
CA ARG A 240 -6.63 10.12 2.09
C ARG A 240 -5.65 9.50 1.10
N LEU A 241 -6.08 9.28 -0.13
CA LEU A 241 -5.26 8.77 -1.22
C LEU A 241 -5.89 9.23 -2.54
N GLU A 242 -5.10 9.87 -3.40
CA GLU A 242 -5.52 10.36 -4.71
C GLU A 242 -4.35 10.24 -5.70
N TRP A 243 -4.67 9.93 -6.95
CA TRP A 243 -3.83 10.19 -8.13
C TRP A 243 -4.68 10.86 -9.22
#